data_AF-A0A953S5X8-F1
#
_entry.id   AF-A0A953S5X8-F1
#
_cell.length_a   1.000
_cell.length_b   1.000
_cell.length_c   1.000
_cell.angle_alpha   90.00
_cell.angle_beta   90.00
_cell.angle_gamma   90.00
#
_symmetry.space_group_name_H-M   'P 1'
#
loop_
_entity.id
_entity.type
_entity.pdbx_description
1 polymer ?
#
loop_
_entity_poly.entity_id
_entity_poly.type
_entity_poly.pdbx_seq_one_letter_code
_entity_poly.pdbx_strand_id
1 'polypeptide(L)'
;MTPENAIHVIRECLMAAFWLSLPLLAIGFCVGIVMNLIQVATSLQDSAFSTFPRLVAFLGGLVLLMPWMLNKLTSYTSAVFTDIAKYGH
;
A
#
# COMPACT_ATOMS: atom_id res chain seq x y z
N MET A 1 15.07 22.02 -14.67
CA MET A 1 14.88 20.59 -14.35
C MET A 1 15.76 19.78 -15.29
N THR A 2 16.87 19.24 -14.81
CA THR A 2 17.69 18.30 -15.59
C THR A 2 16.98 16.94 -15.65
N PRO A 3 17.17 16.13 -16.71
CA PRO A 3 16.58 14.80 -16.82
C PRO A 3 16.95 13.87 -15.66
N GLU A 4 18.09 14.10 -15.00
CA GLU A 4 18.55 13.35 -13.83
C GLU A 4 17.65 13.53 -12.61
N ASN A 5 17.13 14.75 -12.39
CA ASN A 5 16.20 15.03 -11.29
C ASN A 5 14.83 14.36 -11.50
N ALA A 6 14.34 14.33 -12.74
CA ALA A 6 13.09 13.65 -13.06
C ALA A 6 13.19 12.14 -12.74
N ILE A 7 14.32 11.51 -13.08
CA ILE A 7 14.59 10.10 -12.77
C ILE A 7 14.68 9.87 -11.25
N HIS A 8 15.32 10.77 -10.50
CA HIS A 8 15.40 10.66 -9.04
C HIS A 8 14.02 10.71 -8.36
N VAL A 9 13.18 11.69 -8.74
CA VAL A 9 11.82 11.82 -8.20
C VAL A 9 10.98 10.58 -8.51
N ILE A 10 11.05 10.06 -9.74
CA ILE A 10 10.33 8.84 -10.12
C ILE A 10 10.80 7.63 -9.31
N ARG A 11 12.12 7.50 -9.08
CA ARG A 11 12.68 6.40 -8.28
C ARG A 11 12.22 6.46 -6.83
N GLU A 12 12.23 7.63 -6.21
CA GLU A 12 11.73 7.81 -4.85
C GLU A 12 10.23 7.54 -4.74
N CYS A 13 9.44 7.97 -5.73
CA CYS A 13 8.02 7.64 -5.82
C CYS A 13 7.79 6.13 -5.82
N LEU A 14 8.50 5.41 -6.69
CA LEU A 14 8.42 3.95 -6.79
C LEU A 14 8.86 3.26 -5.50
N MET A 15 9.94 3.72 -4.88
CA MET A 15 10.39 3.19 -3.58
C MET A 15 9.37 3.44 -2.47
N ALA A 16 8.79 4.64 -2.42
CA ALA A 16 7.75 4.97 -1.45
C ALA A 16 6.51 4.11 -1.65
N ALA A 17 6.03 3.95 -2.89
CA ALA A 17 4.91 3.10 -3.24
C ALA A 17 5.18 1.61 -2.93
N PHE A 18 6.40 1.13 -3.17
CA PHE A 18 6.82 -0.22 -2.82
C PHE A 18 6.76 -0.46 -1.31
N TRP A 19 7.35 0.44 -0.51
CA TRP A 19 7.26 0.37 0.95
C TRP A 19 5.83 0.49 1.48
N LEU A 20 4.98 1.27 0.81
CA LEU A 20 3.57 1.44 1.19
C LEU A 20 2.75 0.17 0.95
N SER A 21 2.99 -0.47 -0.20
CA SER A 21 2.22 -1.63 -0.66
C SER A 21 2.67 -2.94 0.01
N LEU A 22 3.94 -3.06 0.37
CA LEU A 22 4.50 -4.27 0.98
C LEU A 22 3.72 -4.77 2.22
N PRO A 23 3.44 -3.95 3.24
CA PRO A 23 2.72 -4.42 4.41
C PRO A 23 1.23 -4.67 4.14
N LEU A 24 0.61 -3.89 3.25
CA LEU A 24 -0.78 -4.10 2.83
C LEU A 24 -0.92 -5.43 2.07
N LEU A 25 0.05 -5.73 1.20
CA LEU A 25 0.12 -6.98 0.45
C LEU A 25 0.36 -8.17 1.40
N ALA A 26 1.24 -8.04 2.39
CA ALA A 26 1.48 -9.08 3.38
C ALA A 26 0.21 -9.44 4.17
N ILE A 27 -0.55 -8.42 4.62
CA ILE A 27 -1.83 -8.62 5.31
C ILE A 27 -2.83 -9.32 4.38
N GLY A 28 -2.99 -8.81 3.16
CA GLY A 28 -3.90 -9.39 2.17
C GLY A 28 -3.54 -10.86 1.83
N PHE A 29 -2.25 -11.17 1.75
CA PHE A 29 -1.74 -12.51 1.47
C PHE A 29 -1.99 -13.47 2.62
N CYS A 30 -1.66 -13.10 3.86
CA CYS A 30 -1.94 -13.91 5.06
C CYS A 30 -3.44 -14.21 5.19
N VAL A 31 -4.29 -13.18 5.11
CA VAL A 31 -5.74 -13.33 5.20
C VAL A 31 -6.26 -14.18 4.04
N GLY A 32 -5.76 -13.95 2.83
CA GLY A 32 -6.13 -14.71 1.64
C GLY A 32 -5.87 -16.21 1.80
N ILE A 33 -4.71 -16.57 2.34
CA ILE A 33 -4.35 -17.97 2.63
C ILE A 33 -5.28 -18.56 3.69
N VAL A 34 -5.47 -17.87 4.81
CA VAL A 34 -6.32 -18.36 5.92
C VAL A 34 -7.75 -18.58 5.44
N MET A 35 -8.31 -17.62 4.69
CA MET A 35 -9.68 -17.74 4.16
C MET A 35 -9.80 -18.85 3.12
N ASN A 36 -8.78 -19.05 2.27
CA ASN A 36 -8.77 -20.15 1.30
C ASN A 36 -8.75 -21.51 2.02
N LEU A 37 -7.93 -21.66 3.07
CA LEU A 37 -7.89 -22.86 3.90
C LEU A 37 -9.23 -23.17 4.56
N ILE A 38 -9.92 -22.17 5.11
CA ILE A 38 -11.25 -22.34 5.72
C ILE A 38 -12.29 -22.74 4.66
N GLN A 39 -12.22 -22.12 3.48
CA GLN A 39 -13.11 -22.42 2.36
C GLN A 39 -12.95 -23.87 1.88
N VAL A 40 -11.70 -24.35 1.79
CA VAL A 40 -11.38 -25.74 1.41
C VAL A 40 -11.78 -26.72 2.52
N ALA A 41 -11.47 -26.41 3.79
CA ALA A 41 -11.72 -27.31 4.91
C ALA A 41 -13.22 -27.55 5.20
N THR A 42 -14.07 -26.55 4.93
CA THR A 42 -15.52 -26.63 5.21
C THR A 42 -16.35 -27.03 3.98
N SER A 43 -15.73 -27.22 2.82
CA SER A 43 -16.40 -27.51 1.53
C SER A 43 -17.42 -26.44 1.08
N LEU A 44 -17.45 -25.27 1.75
CA LEU A 44 -18.35 -24.17 1.44
C LEU A 44 -17.76 -23.37 0.27
N GLN A 45 -18.15 -23.71 -0.96
CA GLN A 45 -17.80 -22.97 -2.18
C GLN A 45 -18.63 -21.68 -2.36
N ASP A 46 -19.22 -21.16 -1.29
CA ASP A 46 -19.99 -19.92 -1.37
C ASP A 46 -19.06 -18.72 -1.38
N SER A 47 -18.77 -18.21 -2.59
CA SER A 47 -17.85 -17.10 -2.84
C SER A 47 -18.18 -15.86 -2.01
N ALA A 48 -19.47 -15.63 -1.71
CA ALA A 48 -19.92 -14.48 -0.92
C ALA A 48 -19.42 -14.53 0.54
N PHE A 49 -19.37 -15.72 1.14
CA PHE A 49 -18.98 -15.88 2.55
C PHE A 49 -17.47 -15.68 2.78
N SER A 50 -16.63 -16.04 1.81
CA SER A 50 -15.18 -15.81 1.89
C SER A 50 -14.76 -14.36 1.56
N THR A 51 -15.60 -13.63 0.81
CA THR A 51 -15.31 -12.27 0.35
C THR A 51 -15.46 -11.25 1.48
N PHE A 52 -16.50 -11.40 2.32
CA PHE A 52 -16.76 -10.48 3.44
C PHE A 52 -15.62 -10.44 4.47
N PRO A 53 -15.16 -11.57 5.04
CA PRO A 53 -14.07 -11.59 6.00
C PRO A 53 -12.75 -11.10 5.41
N ARG A 54 -12.49 -11.39 4.12
CA ARG A 54 -11.31 -10.86 3.42
C ARG A 54 -11.36 -9.33 3.29
N LEU A 55 -12.52 -8.78 2.94
CA LEU A 55 -12.74 -7.34 2.85
C LEU A 55 -12.56 -6.66 4.22
N VAL A 56 -13.16 -7.20 5.27
CA VAL A 56 -13.03 -6.67 6.64
C VAL A 56 -11.58 -6.66 7.10
N ALA A 57 -10.85 -7.74 6.86
CA ALA A 57 -9.44 -7.80 7.23
C ALA A 57 -8.56 -6.86 6.39
N PHE A 58 -8.86 -6.68 5.11
CA PHE A 58 -8.17 -5.69 4.26
C PHE A 58 -8.46 -4.26 4.71
N LEU A 59 -9.72 -3.92 5.00
CA LEU A 59 -10.12 -2.63 5.55
C LEU A 59 -9.51 -2.38 6.93
N GLY A 60 -9.49 -3.40 7.80
CA GLY A 60 -8.84 -3.31 9.11
C GLY A 60 -7.34 -3.06 8.99
N GLY A 61 -6.66 -3.79 8.10
CA GLY A 61 -5.25 -3.54 7.78
C GLY A 61 -5.03 -2.14 7.24
N LEU A 62 -5.88 -1.68 6.30
CA LEU A 62 -5.80 -0.34 5.75
C LEU A 62 -5.97 0.73 6.82
N VAL A 63 -6.94 0.61 7.73
CA VAL A 63 -7.16 1.59 8.81
C VAL A 63 -5.98 1.63 9.79
N LEU A 64 -5.39 0.48 10.13
CA LEU A 64 -4.22 0.42 11.00
C LEU A 64 -2.98 1.04 10.34
N LEU A 65 -2.80 0.83 9.04
CA LEU A 65 -1.65 1.35 8.30
C LEU A 65 -1.87 2.77 7.76
N MET A 66 -3.11 3.24 7.71
CA MET A 66 -3.50 4.57 7.24
C MET A 66 -2.63 5.70 7.79
N PRO A 67 -2.43 5.85 9.12
CA PRO A 67 -1.62 6.96 9.65
C PRO A 67 -0.16 6.87 9.20
N TRP A 68 0.41 5.67 9.10
CA TRP A 68 1.79 5.48 8.63
C TRP A 68 1.91 5.76 7.13
N MET A 69 0.95 5.30 6.33
CA MET A 69 0.91 5.53 4.89
C MET A 69 0.78 7.02 4.55
N LEU A 70 -0.09 7.72 5.27
CA LEU A 70 -0.27 9.18 5.15
C LEU A 70 1.01 9.92 5.47
N ASN A 71 1.70 9.58 6.57
CA ASN A 71 2.99 10.19 6.92
C ASN A 71 4.06 10.01 5.82
N LYS A 72 4.14 8.82 5.22
CA LYS A 72 5.05 8.55 4.10
C LYS A 72 4.70 9.38 2.87
N LEU A 73 3.41 9.46 2.52
CA LEU A 73 2.92 10.28 1.41
C LEU A 73 3.21 11.77 1.63
N THR A 74 2.86 12.31 2.79
CA THR A 74 3.10 13.73 3.10
C THR A 74 4.59 14.05 3.13
N SER A 75 5.43 13.16 3.69
CA SER A 75 6.89 13.35 3.69
C SER A 75 7.46 13.36 2.26
N TYR A 76 6.96 12.49 1.38
CA TYR A 76 7.36 12.47 -0.02
C TYR A 76 6.88 13.73 -0.76
N THR A 77 5.62 14.13 -0.59
CA THR A 77 5.09 15.36 -1.18
C THR A 77 5.86 16.59 -0.73
N SER A 78 6.19 16.71 0.55
CA SER A 78 7.00 17.82 1.07
C SER A 78 8.43 17.82 0.52
N ALA A 79 9.06 16.64 0.36
CA ALA A 79 10.38 16.53 -0.24
C ALA A 79 10.37 17.02 -1.70
N VAL A 80 9.41 16.54 -2.49
CA VAL A 80 9.24 16.95 -3.89
C VAL A 80 8.94 18.45 -4.01
N PHE A 81 8.06 18.99 -3.17
CA PHE A 81 7.74 20.43 -3.20
C PHE A 81 8.95 21.30 -2.83
N THR A 82 9.76 20.86 -1.87
CA THR A 82 11.00 21.55 -1.46
C THR A 82 12.05 21.51 -2.58
N ASP A 83 12.21 20.37 -3.24
CA ASP A 83 13.11 20.24 -4.38
C ASP A 83 12.69 21.16 -5.53
N ILE A 84 11.41 21.16 -5.90
CA ILE A 84 10.89 22.02 -6.97
C ILE A 84 11.04 23.51 -6.60
N ALA A 85 10.76 23.89 -5.34
CA ALA A 85 10.93 25.27 -4.87
C ALA A 85 12.40 25.72 -4.93
N LYS A 86 13.36 24.81 -4.77
CA LYS A 86 14.80 25.08 -4.87
C LYS A 86 15.27 25.36 -6.30
N TYR A 87 14.52 24.93 -7.32
CA TYR A 87 14.76 25.23 -8.74
C TYR A 87 14.02 26.47 -9.25
N GLY A 88 13.21 27.12 -8.39
CA GLY A 88 12.51 28.37 -8.70
C GLY A 88 13.34 29.63 -8.48
N HIS A 89 14.57 29.51 -8.00
CA HIS A 89 15.58 30.57 -7.92
C HIS A 89 16.71 30.33 -8.90
#